data_AF-A0AAE0NYE7-F1
#
_entry.id   AF-A0AAE0NYE7-F1
#
_cell.length_a   1.000
_cell.length_b   1.000
_cell.length_c   1.000
_cell.angle_alpha   90.00
_cell.angle_beta   90.00
_cell.angle_gamma   90.00
#
_symmetry.space_group_name_H-M   'P 1'
#
loop_
_entity.id
_entity.type
_entity.pdbx_description
1 polymer ?
#
loop_
_entity_poly.entity_id
_entity_poly.type
_entity_poly.pdbx_seq_one_letter_code
_entity_poly.pdbx_strand_id
1 'polypeptide(L)'
;MSTRTLNWFETQADATAIVANKWNFHIAKAVATNSATPSYNVVWQSQAFAPSTQISWKNQYALAWTADVPSEGVAVKIRGGWQKCDKGEAYDINPLGFWDVSKKAAGEPGWLKVGNIDYSYPGVLGIHIVVGVLNARTGKYEPIFVDETTLPWGSQGKYQPQETVSWWLEASDQSGQVFHSTKSRASTYDFSNPSDALTNSYEWSTSFVMIGGKWTIAAGSPPQTLTAPPPSAQLAALSIGGEAPVELQLDYASWLIVFAVPLAAKALGAIGAALQEKLKNTFRKININIVGTDGTTLRIDYEAGGNGAPGTVEYLGTPLAAGGGPIATIDGALKGLKDSKQIPDNETWNIVPSTNPYSVTSPDSSTFSPPANAQAAPNLKGGYLGYQQQQHQQQGLAKSPFSQGYSNGVTA
;
A
#
# COMPACT_ATOMS: atom_id res chain seq x y z
N MET A 1 -14.57 23.01 18.14
CA MET A 1 -14.29 22.00 17.10
C MET A 1 -13.47 22.66 16.01
N SER A 2 -12.30 22.10 15.71
CA SER A 2 -11.37 22.67 14.73
C SER A 2 -11.58 22.05 13.34
N THR A 3 -11.55 22.90 12.32
CA THR A 3 -11.51 22.47 10.91
C THR A 3 -10.07 22.10 10.57
N ARG A 4 -9.89 20.99 9.84
CA ARG A 4 -8.64 20.59 9.21
C ARG A 4 -8.72 20.91 7.73
N THR A 5 -7.65 21.44 7.16
CA THR A 5 -7.60 21.81 5.75
C THR A 5 -6.31 21.31 5.13
N LEU A 6 -6.41 20.63 3.99
CA LEU A 6 -5.30 20.31 3.11
C LEU A 6 -5.51 21.05 1.78
N ASN A 7 -4.56 21.91 1.44
CA ASN A 7 -4.51 22.60 0.16
C ASN A 7 -3.55 21.83 -0.76
N TRP A 8 -4.08 21.15 -1.77
CA TRP A 8 -3.28 20.58 -2.84
C TRP A 8 -3.07 21.65 -3.91
N PHE A 9 -1.81 21.85 -4.30
CA PHE A 9 -1.42 22.83 -5.32
C PHE A 9 -0.37 22.20 -6.24
N GLU A 10 -0.39 22.53 -7.53
CA GLU A 10 0.67 22.11 -8.46
C GLU A 10 1.19 23.23 -9.36
N THR A 11 2.49 23.19 -9.65
CA THR A 11 3.10 24.06 -10.64
C THR A 11 2.52 23.76 -12.03
N GLN A 12 2.60 24.70 -12.96
CA GLN A 12 2.13 24.46 -14.34
C GLN A 12 2.87 23.30 -15.02
N ALA A 13 4.16 23.10 -14.73
CA ALA A 13 4.94 22.02 -15.31
C ALA A 13 4.50 20.66 -14.77
N ASP A 14 4.36 20.53 -13.45
CA ASP A 14 3.88 19.29 -12.82
C ASP A 14 2.43 19.00 -13.22
N ALA A 15 1.57 20.02 -13.23
CA ALA A 15 0.19 19.94 -13.69
C ALA A 15 0.05 19.35 -15.09
N THR A 16 0.90 19.80 -16.03
CA THR A 16 0.90 19.29 -17.41
C THR A 16 1.17 17.79 -17.44
N ALA A 17 2.14 17.32 -16.64
CA ALA A 17 2.48 15.91 -16.56
C ALA A 17 1.38 15.09 -15.86
N ILE A 18 0.79 15.60 -14.78
CA ILE A 18 -0.31 14.95 -14.05
C ILE A 18 -1.52 14.75 -14.98
N VAL A 19 -1.90 15.79 -15.73
CA VAL A 19 -3.00 15.73 -16.72
C VAL A 19 -2.67 14.77 -17.86
N ALA A 20 -1.45 14.79 -18.38
CA ALA A 20 -1.02 13.87 -19.44
C ALA A 20 -1.10 12.40 -19.01
N ASN A 21 -0.81 12.11 -17.73
CA ASN A 21 -0.95 10.78 -17.15
C ASN A 21 -2.40 10.44 -16.72
N LYS A 22 -3.36 11.36 -16.89
CA LYS A 22 -4.76 11.21 -16.44
C LYS A 22 -4.88 10.92 -14.95
N TRP A 23 -3.96 11.44 -14.15
CA TRP A 23 -3.96 11.26 -12.71
C TRP A 23 -4.99 12.16 -12.02
N ASN A 24 -5.71 11.58 -11.07
CA ASN A 24 -6.56 12.28 -10.12
C ASN A 24 -5.91 12.27 -8.74
N PHE A 25 -6.29 13.22 -7.89
CA PHE A 25 -5.88 13.23 -6.49
C PHE A 25 -6.82 12.38 -5.66
N HIS A 26 -6.23 11.51 -4.85
CA HIS A 26 -6.91 10.61 -3.94
C HIS A 26 -6.51 10.92 -2.52
N ILE A 27 -7.47 10.89 -1.60
CA ILE A 27 -7.24 11.11 -0.17
C ILE A 27 -8.11 10.16 0.65
N ALA A 28 -7.53 9.59 1.71
CA ALA A 28 -8.20 8.69 2.62
C ALA A 28 -7.81 8.99 4.07
N LYS A 29 -8.77 8.84 4.98
CA LYS A 29 -8.56 9.05 6.42
C LYS A 29 -8.57 7.71 7.14
N ALA A 30 -7.63 7.51 8.04
CA ALA A 30 -7.47 6.22 8.69
C ALA A 30 -8.54 6.00 9.77
N VAL A 31 -9.03 4.77 9.86
CA VAL A 31 -9.86 4.30 10.97
C VAL A 31 -9.27 2.99 11.49
N ALA A 32 -9.10 2.89 12.80
CA ALA A 32 -8.74 1.62 13.45
C ALA A 32 -10.00 0.93 13.97
N THR A 33 -10.02 -0.40 13.90
CA THR A 33 -11.08 -1.25 14.47
C THR A 33 -10.54 -2.03 15.66
N ASN A 34 -11.15 -3.15 16.03
CA ASN A 34 -10.69 -4.02 17.12
C ASN A 34 -9.24 -4.49 16.97
N SER A 35 -8.68 -4.53 15.75
CA SER A 35 -7.27 -4.88 15.52
C SER A 35 -6.28 -3.80 15.94
N ALA A 36 -6.76 -2.59 16.27
CA ALA A 36 -5.98 -1.38 16.52
C ALA A 36 -5.06 -0.93 15.37
N THR A 37 -5.05 -1.64 14.25
CA THR A 37 -4.29 -1.26 13.05
C THR A 37 -5.14 -0.31 12.21
N PRO A 38 -4.66 0.90 11.91
CA PRO A 38 -5.38 1.82 11.04
C PRO A 38 -5.54 1.25 9.63
N SER A 39 -6.70 1.51 9.04
CA SER A 39 -7.05 1.05 7.68
C SER A 39 -7.66 2.19 6.88
N TYR A 40 -7.56 2.08 5.56
CA TYR A 40 -8.02 3.08 4.57
C TYR A 40 -8.76 2.34 3.46
N ASN A 41 -10.09 2.35 3.46
CA ASN A 41 -10.87 1.64 2.42
C ASN A 41 -12.03 2.46 1.83
N VAL A 42 -12.18 3.72 2.25
CA VAL A 42 -12.98 4.70 1.50
C VAL A 42 -12.08 5.86 1.14
N VAL A 43 -12.03 6.14 -0.16
CA VAL A 43 -11.13 7.13 -0.75
C VAL A 43 -11.98 8.19 -1.42
N TRP A 44 -11.71 9.45 -1.10
CA TRP A 44 -12.21 10.55 -1.91
C TRP A 44 -11.28 10.75 -3.10
N GLN A 45 -11.86 10.93 -4.28
CA GLN A 45 -11.14 11.17 -5.53
C GLN A 45 -11.60 12.49 -6.14
N SER A 46 -10.64 13.26 -6.66
CA SER A 46 -10.93 14.44 -7.47
C SER A 46 -11.59 14.03 -8.79
N GLN A 47 -12.66 14.72 -9.19
CA GLN A 47 -13.33 14.45 -10.48
C GLN A 47 -12.46 14.78 -11.69
N ALA A 48 -11.61 15.80 -11.54
CA ALA A 48 -10.65 16.23 -12.54
C ALA A 48 -9.47 16.91 -11.84
N PHE A 49 -8.36 17.03 -12.57
CA PHE A 49 -7.25 17.85 -12.14
C PHE A 49 -7.68 19.33 -12.00
N ALA A 50 -7.25 19.97 -10.92
CA ALA A 50 -7.33 21.40 -10.72
C ALA A 50 -5.98 21.91 -10.19
N PRO A 51 -5.46 23.06 -10.66
CA PRO A 51 -4.18 23.62 -10.20
C PRO A 51 -4.11 23.88 -8.69
N SER A 52 -5.27 24.08 -8.07
CA SER A 52 -5.44 24.17 -6.63
C SER A 52 -6.73 23.49 -6.22
N THR A 53 -6.66 22.66 -5.18
CA THR A 53 -7.81 21.99 -4.57
C THR A 53 -7.71 22.14 -3.06
N GLN A 54 -8.81 22.57 -2.43
CA GLN A 54 -8.92 22.63 -0.99
C GLN A 54 -9.82 21.51 -0.48
N ILE A 55 -9.27 20.63 0.35
CA ILE A 55 -9.98 19.58 1.05
C ILE A 55 -10.08 19.98 2.52
N SER A 56 -11.29 19.94 3.10
CA SER A 56 -11.48 20.28 4.51
C SER A 56 -12.55 19.44 5.20
N TRP A 57 -12.29 19.11 6.46
CA TRP A 57 -13.20 18.35 7.31
C TRP A 57 -13.16 18.87 8.74
N LYS A 58 -14.22 18.61 9.50
CA LYS A 58 -14.26 18.85 10.95
C LYS A 58 -14.00 17.53 11.67
N ASN A 59 -13.30 17.57 12.80
CA ASN A 59 -13.10 16.41 13.68
C ASN A 59 -14.39 16.08 14.46
N GLN A 60 -15.47 15.87 13.73
CA GLN A 60 -16.80 15.49 14.19
C GLN A 60 -17.21 14.29 13.36
N TYR A 61 -17.49 13.19 14.04
CA TYR A 61 -17.70 11.90 13.41
C TYR A 61 -19.17 11.47 13.54
N ALA A 62 -19.55 10.52 12.69
CA ALA A 62 -20.84 9.87 12.76
C ALA A 62 -20.72 8.40 12.37
N LEU A 63 -21.67 7.60 12.84
CA LEU A 63 -21.87 6.23 12.40
C LEU A 63 -23.11 6.16 11.52
N ALA A 64 -23.03 5.38 10.46
CA ALA A 64 -24.16 4.90 9.69
C ALA A 64 -23.96 3.40 9.43
N TRP A 65 -24.86 2.79 8.68
CA TRP A 65 -24.70 1.40 8.27
C TRP A 65 -25.15 1.18 6.82
N THR A 66 -24.57 0.16 6.21
CA THR A 66 -24.93 -0.38 4.90
C THR A 66 -25.20 -1.89 5.02
N ALA A 67 -25.98 -2.44 4.09
CA ALA A 67 -26.18 -3.89 4.00
C ALA A 67 -25.05 -4.59 3.24
N ASP A 68 -24.37 -3.84 2.36
CA ASP A 68 -23.41 -4.36 1.39
C ASP A 68 -22.12 -3.53 1.45
N VAL A 69 -20.97 -4.21 1.41
CA VAL A 69 -19.67 -3.56 1.16
C VAL A 69 -19.57 -3.33 -0.36
N PRO A 70 -19.36 -2.10 -0.83
CA PRO A 70 -19.20 -1.85 -2.26
C PRO A 70 -17.93 -2.51 -2.79
N SER A 71 -17.98 -3.03 -4.02
CA SER A 71 -16.78 -3.40 -4.75
C SER A 71 -15.88 -2.19 -4.99
N GLU A 72 -14.59 -2.43 -5.25
CA GLU A 72 -13.64 -1.36 -5.57
C GLU A 72 -14.16 -0.44 -6.69
N GLY A 73 -13.96 0.87 -6.53
CA GLY A 73 -14.45 1.89 -7.46
C GLY A 73 -15.94 2.22 -7.36
N VAL A 74 -16.71 1.53 -6.52
CA VAL A 74 -18.14 1.81 -6.31
C VAL A 74 -18.35 2.66 -5.04
N ALA A 75 -19.22 3.66 -5.14
CA ALA A 75 -19.53 4.53 -4.00
C ALA A 75 -20.29 3.77 -2.89
N VAL A 76 -19.98 4.08 -1.63
CA VAL A 76 -20.67 3.51 -0.47
C VAL A 76 -22.13 3.95 -0.44
N LYS A 77 -23.06 2.99 -0.50
CA LYS A 77 -24.50 3.25 -0.38
C LYS A 77 -24.96 3.16 1.07
N ILE A 78 -25.13 4.32 1.70
CA ILE A 78 -25.68 4.42 3.06
C ILE A 78 -27.16 3.99 3.06
N ARG A 79 -27.54 3.18 4.05
CA ARG A 79 -28.94 2.77 4.28
C ARG A 79 -29.48 3.26 5.62
N GLY A 80 -28.67 3.21 6.66
CA GLY A 80 -28.99 3.78 7.97
C GLY A 80 -28.86 5.31 7.99
N GLY A 81 -29.63 5.98 8.84
CA GLY A 81 -29.40 7.40 9.13
C GLY A 81 -28.02 7.62 9.76
N TRP A 82 -27.45 8.82 9.57
CA TRP A 82 -26.23 9.21 10.28
C TRP A 82 -26.55 9.52 11.75
N GLN A 83 -25.84 8.86 12.66
CA GLN A 83 -25.82 9.19 14.08
C GLN A 83 -24.52 9.95 14.38
N LYS A 84 -24.63 11.22 14.78
CA LYS A 84 -23.46 11.94 15.33
C LYS A 84 -22.97 11.17 16.56
N CYS A 85 -21.67 10.90 16.62
CA CYS A 85 -21.05 10.26 17.76
C CYS A 85 -19.85 11.09 18.21
N ASP A 86 -19.85 11.50 19.47
CA ASP A 86 -18.65 12.02 20.11
C ASP A 86 -17.77 10.83 20.56
N LYS A 87 -16.44 11.01 20.55
CA LYS A 87 -15.50 9.96 20.97
C LYS A 87 -15.74 9.64 22.45
N GLY A 88 -15.90 8.37 22.79
CA GLY A 88 -16.29 7.95 24.14
C GLY A 88 -17.76 7.60 24.29
N GLU A 89 -18.57 7.73 23.24
CA GLU A 89 -19.99 7.37 23.26
C GLU A 89 -20.25 5.99 22.66
N ALA A 90 -21.38 5.39 23.05
CA ALA A 90 -21.87 4.12 22.54
C ALA A 90 -23.32 4.23 22.10
N TYR A 91 -23.65 3.63 20.96
CA TYR A 91 -24.99 3.60 20.40
C TYR A 91 -25.39 2.18 20.02
N ASP A 92 -26.66 1.85 20.21
CA ASP A 92 -27.27 0.61 19.75
C ASP A 92 -28.02 0.86 18.44
N ILE A 93 -28.12 -0.14 17.58
CA ILE A 93 -29.05 -0.12 16.45
C ILE A 93 -30.27 -0.92 16.87
N ASN A 94 -31.44 -0.30 16.92
CA ASN A 94 -32.67 -0.92 17.39
C ASN A 94 -33.29 -1.85 16.32
N PRO A 95 -34.37 -2.61 16.64
CA PRO A 95 -34.99 -3.53 15.70
C PRO A 95 -35.55 -2.91 14.40
N LEU A 96 -35.65 -1.58 14.32
CA LEU A 96 -36.08 -0.85 13.13
C LEU A 96 -34.91 -0.28 12.32
N GLY A 97 -33.66 -0.49 12.76
CA GLY A 97 -32.46 0.01 12.08
C GLY A 97 -32.10 1.46 12.44
N PHE A 98 -32.77 2.06 13.43
CA PHE A 98 -32.43 3.39 13.94
C PHE A 98 -31.43 3.31 15.08
N TRP A 99 -30.74 4.41 15.31
CA TRP A 99 -29.76 4.56 16.39
C TRP A 99 -30.44 4.98 17.68
N ASP A 100 -30.06 4.34 18.79
CA ASP A 100 -30.43 4.71 20.14
C ASP A 100 -29.16 4.82 21.01
N VAL A 101 -29.19 5.66 22.05
CA VAL A 101 -28.10 5.68 23.04
C VAL A 101 -28.00 4.30 23.69
N SER A 102 -26.79 3.74 23.69
CA SER A 102 -26.58 2.38 24.17
C SER A 102 -26.91 2.25 25.66
N LYS A 103 -27.71 1.24 25.99
CA LYS A 103 -27.97 0.82 27.38
C LYS A 103 -27.21 -0.45 27.76
N LYS A 104 -26.69 -1.16 26.75
CA LYS A 104 -26.03 -2.47 26.87
C LYS A 104 -24.52 -2.35 27.00
N ALA A 105 -23.94 -1.27 26.46
CA ALA A 105 -22.52 -1.03 26.46
C ALA A 105 -22.18 0.38 26.97
N ALA A 106 -21.20 0.46 27.86
CA ALA A 106 -20.52 1.71 28.17
C ALA A 106 -19.65 2.14 26.98
N GLY A 107 -19.51 3.46 26.80
CA GLY A 107 -18.58 4.03 25.83
C GLY A 107 -17.11 3.88 26.24
N GLU A 108 -16.21 4.09 25.28
CA GLU A 108 -14.77 3.87 25.45
C GLU A 108 -14.02 5.11 24.94
N PRO A 109 -13.24 5.83 25.79
CA PRO A 109 -12.57 7.06 25.39
C PRO A 109 -11.77 6.92 24.10
N GLY A 110 -11.99 7.85 23.17
CA GLY A 110 -11.33 7.83 21.86
C GLY A 110 -12.05 7.00 20.79
N TRP A 111 -12.97 6.12 21.16
CA TRP A 111 -13.69 5.22 20.25
C TRP A 111 -15.13 5.66 20.01
N LEU A 112 -15.65 5.33 18.84
CA LEU A 112 -17.07 5.32 18.49
C LEU A 112 -17.54 3.87 18.60
N LYS A 113 -18.50 3.59 19.49
CA LYS A 113 -18.89 2.22 19.78
C LYS A 113 -20.31 1.92 19.32
N VAL A 114 -20.47 0.77 18.68
CA VAL A 114 -21.77 0.13 18.45
C VAL A 114 -21.95 -0.90 19.55
N GLY A 115 -22.85 -0.62 20.50
CA GLY A 115 -23.05 -1.44 21.70
C GLY A 115 -23.72 -2.78 21.38
N ASN A 116 -24.79 -2.73 20.61
CA ASN A 116 -25.54 -3.89 20.20
C ASN A 116 -26.35 -3.60 18.92
N ILE A 117 -26.42 -4.59 18.03
CA ILE A 117 -27.25 -4.54 16.82
C ILE A 117 -28.47 -5.42 17.01
N ASP A 118 -29.64 -4.82 17.26
CA ASP A 118 -30.93 -5.53 17.33
C ASP A 118 -31.66 -5.56 15.98
N TYR A 119 -31.03 -5.05 14.91
CA TYR A 119 -31.59 -5.00 13.56
C TYR A 119 -31.19 -6.20 12.70
N SER A 120 -32.12 -6.69 11.88
CA SER A 120 -31.86 -7.69 10.84
C SER A 120 -32.33 -7.14 9.50
N TYR A 121 -31.40 -6.96 8.56
CA TYR A 121 -31.73 -6.53 7.20
C TYR A 121 -32.06 -7.77 6.35
N PRO A 122 -33.21 -7.79 5.64
CA PRO A 122 -33.58 -8.95 4.83
C PRO A 122 -32.54 -9.30 3.77
N GLY A 123 -32.20 -10.58 3.65
CA GLY A 123 -31.34 -11.10 2.59
C GLY A 123 -29.83 -10.98 2.84
N VAL A 124 -29.40 -10.50 4.02
CA VAL A 124 -27.99 -10.44 4.42
C VAL A 124 -27.80 -11.00 5.83
N LEU A 125 -26.60 -11.49 6.16
CA LEU A 125 -26.28 -12.09 7.46
C LEU A 125 -26.15 -11.06 8.59
N GLY A 126 -25.93 -9.80 8.23
CA GLY A 126 -25.74 -8.68 9.13
C GLY A 126 -25.50 -7.40 8.35
N ILE A 127 -25.14 -6.34 9.06
CA ILE A 127 -24.86 -5.03 8.47
C ILE A 127 -23.38 -4.69 8.60
N HIS A 128 -22.95 -3.70 7.84
CA HIS A 128 -21.60 -3.15 7.90
C HIS A 128 -21.67 -1.72 8.42
N ILE A 129 -20.81 -1.38 9.37
CA ILE A 129 -20.78 -0.03 9.94
C ILE A 129 -19.98 0.88 9.02
N VAL A 130 -20.51 2.07 8.79
CA VAL A 130 -19.84 3.12 8.04
C VAL A 130 -19.47 4.24 8.99
N VAL A 131 -18.21 4.62 8.99
CA VAL A 131 -17.73 5.79 9.73
C VAL A 131 -17.71 6.98 8.78
N GLY A 132 -18.32 8.08 9.21
CA GLY A 132 -18.35 9.34 8.47
C GLY A 132 -17.61 10.45 9.20
N VAL A 133 -17.13 11.41 8.42
CA VAL A 133 -16.59 12.69 8.92
C VAL A 133 -17.44 13.84 8.41
N LEU A 134 -17.59 14.89 9.21
CA LEU A 134 -18.36 16.05 8.80
C LEU A 134 -17.57 16.90 7.79
N ASN A 135 -18.10 17.01 6.57
CA ASN A 135 -17.60 17.93 5.56
C ASN A 135 -17.78 19.38 6.04
N ALA A 136 -16.68 20.11 6.16
CA ALA A 136 -16.68 21.43 6.77
C ALA A 136 -17.48 22.47 5.96
N ARG A 137 -17.57 22.28 4.63
CA ARG A 137 -18.23 23.18 3.69
C ARG A 137 -19.73 22.89 3.59
N THR A 138 -20.11 21.63 3.41
CA THR A 138 -21.51 21.26 3.17
C THR A 138 -22.30 21.04 4.46
N GLY A 139 -21.60 20.81 5.58
CA GLY A 139 -22.24 20.44 6.84
C GLY A 139 -22.87 19.05 6.81
N LYS A 140 -22.52 18.20 5.83
CA LYS A 140 -23.00 16.82 5.70
C LYS A 140 -21.92 15.83 6.07
N TYR A 141 -22.30 14.67 6.59
CA TYR A 141 -21.38 13.57 6.85
C TYR A 141 -21.05 12.84 5.55
N GLU A 142 -19.77 12.58 5.34
CA GLU A 142 -19.24 11.84 4.20
C GLU A 142 -18.52 10.58 4.70
N PRO A 143 -18.72 9.41 4.06
CA PRO A 143 -18.04 8.18 4.45
C PRO A 143 -16.51 8.32 4.36
N ILE A 144 -15.80 7.80 5.37
CA ILE A 144 -14.34 7.70 5.38
C ILE A 144 -13.84 6.28 5.63
N PHE A 145 -14.74 5.37 6.00
CA PHE A 145 -14.41 3.96 6.24
C PHE A 145 -15.70 3.12 6.24
N VAL A 146 -15.61 1.90 5.72
CA VAL A 146 -16.66 0.88 5.86
C VAL A 146 -16.04 -0.34 6.52
N ASP A 147 -16.64 -0.86 7.58
CA ASP A 147 -16.18 -2.12 8.18
C ASP A 147 -16.51 -3.28 7.25
N GLU A 148 -15.50 -3.95 6.72
CA GLU A 148 -15.67 -5.14 5.88
C GLU A 148 -16.19 -6.34 6.69
N THR A 149 -16.06 -6.30 8.02
CA THR A 149 -16.61 -7.33 8.89
C THR A 149 -18.12 -7.16 8.99
N THR A 150 -18.88 -8.16 8.55
CA THR A 150 -20.32 -8.19 8.77
C THR A 150 -20.64 -8.31 10.26
N LEU A 151 -21.49 -7.42 10.75
CA LEU A 151 -21.99 -7.43 12.11
C LEU A 151 -23.42 -8.02 12.15
N PRO A 152 -23.59 -9.29 12.58
CA PRO A 152 -24.89 -9.93 12.68
C PRO A 152 -25.71 -9.39 13.87
N TRP A 153 -26.97 -9.83 13.96
CA TRP A 153 -27.82 -9.53 15.11
C TRP A 153 -27.15 -9.93 16.45
N GLY A 154 -27.26 -9.07 17.45
CA GLY A 154 -26.65 -9.21 18.78
C GLY A 154 -25.16 -8.89 18.84
N SER A 155 -24.51 -8.54 17.73
CA SER A 155 -23.09 -8.22 17.71
C SER A 155 -22.80 -6.76 18.07
N GLN A 156 -21.52 -6.46 18.25
CA GLN A 156 -20.99 -5.15 18.65
C GLN A 156 -19.77 -4.78 17.80
N GLY A 157 -19.45 -3.49 17.74
CA GLY A 157 -18.30 -2.98 17.00
C GLY A 157 -17.70 -1.74 17.66
N LYS A 158 -16.44 -1.44 17.37
CA LYS A 158 -15.83 -0.16 17.78
C LYS A 158 -14.85 0.34 16.73
N TYR A 159 -14.83 1.66 16.59
CA TYR A 159 -14.12 2.36 15.54
C TYR A 159 -13.40 3.56 16.14
N GLN A 160 -12.12 3.72 15.81
CA GLN A 160 -11.31 4.85 16.24
C GLN A 160 -10.85 5.65 15.02
N PRO A 161 -11.55 6.74 14.66
CA PRO A 161 -11.08 7.65 13.64
C PRO A 161 -9.76 8.29 14.05
N GLN A 162 -8.76 8.15 13.19
CA GLN A 162 -7.42 8.68 13.38
C GLN A 162 -7.29 10.04 12.70
N GLU A 163 -6.39 10.89 13.20
CA GLU A 163 -6.06 12.16 12.53
C GLU A 163 -5.00 11.99 11.43
N THR A 164 -4.52 10.76 11.22
CA THR A 164 -3.67 10.39 10.10
C THR A 164 -4.46 10.32 8.80
N VAL A 165 -3.95 10.99 7.77
CA VAL A 165 -4.54 11.04 6.43
C VAL A 165 -3.47 10.64 5.42
N SER A 166 -3.85 9.86 4.41
CA SER A 166 -2.99 9.48 3.30
C SER A 166 -3.53 10.01 1.98
N TRP A 167 -2.64 10.43 1.08
CA TRP A 167 -3.02 10.89 -0.25
C TRP A 167 -1.98 10.53 -1.31
N TRP A 168 -2.44 10.43 -2.56
CA TRP A 168 -1.62 10.08 -3.73
C TRP A 168 -2.27 10.58 -5.02
N LEU A 169 -1.57 10.41 -6.13
CA LEU A 169 -2.08 10.61 -7.48
C LEU A 169 -2.28 9.25 -8.15
N GLU A 170 -3.40 9.02 -8.81
CA GLU A 170 -3.67 7.75 -9.50
C GLU A 170 -4.50 7.96 -10.77
N ALA A 171 -4.16 7.21 -11.83
CA ALA A 171 -5.00 7.10 -13.03
C ALA A 171 -5.97 5.94 -12.88
N SER A 172 -7.21 6.19 -13.25
CA SER A 172 -8.20 5.15 -13.51
C SER A 172 -8.26 4.92 -15.02
N ASP A 173 -7.58 3.89 -15.54
CA ASP A 173 -7.80 3.43 -16.91
C ASP A 173 -8.85 2.32 -16.93
N GLN A 174 -10.03 2.63 -17.48
CA GLN A 174 -11.13 1.68 -17.70
C GLN A 174 -11.10 1.07 -19.12
N SER A 175 -9.93 0.99 -19.78
CA SER A 175 -9.81 0.32 -21.08
C SER A 175 -9.76 -1.21 -20.96
N GLY A 176 -10.93 -1.79 -20.73
CA GLY A 176 -11.36 -3.01 -21.42
C GLY A 176 -10.80 -4.36 -20.98
N GLN A 177 -9.50 -4.56 -20.71
CA GLN A 177 -8.99 -5.92 -20.37
C GLN A 177 -7.79 -6.01 -19.41
N VAL A 178 -7.16 -4.91 -18.98
CA VAL A 178 -6.19 -4.95 -17.87
C VAL A 178 -6.30 -3.63 -17.09
N PHE A 179 -6.71 -3.69 -15.83
CA PHE A 179 -6.68 -2.54 -14.94
C PHE A 179 -5.21 -2.16 -14.70
N HIS A 180 -4.72 -1.15 -15.41
CA HIS A 180 -3.44 -0.50 -15.09
C HIS A 180 -3.76 0.78 -14.33
N SER A 181 -3.78 0.73 -13.00
CA SER A 181 -3.70 1.96 -12.23
C SER A 181 -2.23 2.37 -12.13
N THR A 182 -1.87 3.50 -12.76
CA THR A 182 -0.57 4.13 -12.47
C THR A 182 -0.78 5.02 -11.26
N LYS A 183 0.01 4.80 -10.20
CA LYS A 183 -0.12 5.49 -8.92
C LYS A 183 1.20 6.10 -8.47
N SER A 184 1.16 7.32 -7.97
CA SER A 184 2.29 7.95 -7.31
C SER A 184 2.52 7.36 -5.92
N ARG A 185 3.71 7.59 -5.35
CA ARG A 185 3.95 7.23 -3.95
C ARG A 185 2.92 7.94 -3.08
N ALA A 186 2.29 7.20 -2.17
CA ALA A 186 1.42 7.81 -1.19
C ALA A 186 2.23 8.61 -0.16
N SER A 187 1.69 9.75 0.25
CA SER A 187 2.12 10.46 1.45
C SER A 187 1.17 10.14 2.59
N THR A 188 1.67 10.22 3.81
CA THR A 188 0.87 10.07 5.03
C THR A 188 1.28 11.14 6.02
N TYR A 189 0.30 11.79 6.66
CA TYR A 189 0.55 12.85 7.61
C TYR A 189 -0.46 12.85 8.75
N ASP A 190 -0.02 13.20 9.95
CA ASP A 190 -0.86 13.30 11.15
C ASP A 190 -1.32 14.74 11.39
N PHE A 191 -2.63 14.97 11.28
CA PHE A 191 -3.28 16.26 11.49
C PHE A 191 -3.73 16.49 12.94
N SER A 192 -3.19 15.74 13.90
CA SER A 192 -3.49 15.92 15.33
C SER A 192 -3.07 17.30 15.83
N ASN A 193 -1.92 17.80 15.37
CA ASN A 193 -1.34 19.06 15.83
C ASN A 193 -1.62 20.22 14.85
N PRO A 194 -1.74 21.46 15.37
CA PRO A 194 -1.90 22.64 14.52
C PRO A 194 -0.65 22.87 13.68
N SER A 195 -0.84 23.38 12.47
CA SER A 195 0.25 23.86 11.61
C SER A 195 0.90 25.12 12.16
N ASP A 196 0.13 25.92 12.91
CA ASP A 196 0.61 27.04 13.71
C ASP A 196 -0.01 27.00 15.10
N ALA A 197 0.83 26.77 16.11
CA ALA A 197 0.42 26.66 17.50
C ALA A 197 -0.07 28.01 18.09
N LEU A 198 0.36 29.15 17.56
CA LEU A 198 -0.04 30.47 18.05
C LEU A 198 -1.47 30.82 17.64
N THR A 199 -1.83 30.48 16.41
CA THR A 199 -3.17 30.74 15.86
C THR A 199 -4.12 29.55 16.00
N ASN A 200 -3.62 28.39 16.46
CA ASN A 200 -4.34 27.11 16.48
C ASN A 200 -4.92 26.76 15.10
N SER A 201 -4.18 27.13 14.04
CA SER A 201 -4.53 26.84 12.65
C SER A 201 -4.18 25.38 12.32
N TYR A 202 -5.00 24.73 11.50
CA TYR A 202 -4.76 23.37 11.01
C TYR A 202 -4.85 23.31 9.50
N GLU A 203 -4.27 24.33 8.87
CA GLU A 203 -4.15 24.43 7.43
C GLU A 203 -2.76 23.95 7.01
N TRP A 204 -2.74 22.97 6.12
CA TRP A 204 -1.52 22.41 5.54
C TRP A 204 -1.62 22.52 4.02
N SER A 205 -0.47 22.59 3.36
CA SER A 205 -0.36 22.60 1.91
C SER A 205 0.51 21.45 1.42
N THR A 206 0.19 20.91 0.24
CA THR A 206 0.94 19.83 -0.39
C THR A 206 1.03 20.00 -1.90
N SER A 207 2.12 19.51 -2.49
CA SER A 207 2.38 19.47 -3.94
C SER A 207 3.21 18.22 -4.25
N PHE A 208 2.98 17.62 -5.41
CA PHE A 208 3.73 16.50 -5.93
C PHE A 208 4.79 16.97 -6.91
N VAL A 209 6.05 16.84 -6.51
CA VAL A 209 7.18 17.17 -7.38
C VAL A 209 7.41 15.98 -8.32
N MET A 210 7.04 16.12 -9.59
CA MET A 210 7.16 15.04 -10.58
C MET A 210 8.62 14.60 -10.71
N ILE A 211 9.55 15.57 -10.71
CA ILE A 211 10.99 15.32 -10.71
C ILE A 211 11.39 14.78 -9.33
N GLY A 212 11.57 13.46 -9.25
CA GLY A 212 11.92 12.75 -8.02
C GLY A 212 10.75 12.06 -7.33
N GLY A 213 9.52 12.21 -7.86
CA GLY A 213 8.35 11.43 -7.45
C GLY A 213 8.02 11.52 -5.95
N LYS A 214 8.04 12.73 -5.39
CA LYS A 214 7.89 12.97 -3.94
C LYS A 214 6.87 14.05 -3.62
N TRP A 215 6.19 13.88 -2.49
CA TRP A 215 5.33 14.90 -1.92
C TRP A 215 6.13 15.90 -1.10
N THR A 216 5.79 17.18 -1.26
CA THR A 216 6.20 18.25 -0.36
C THR A 216 5.01 18.63 0.51
N ILE A 217 5.25 18.84 1.81
CA ILE A 217 4.22 19.24 2.79
C ILE A 217 4.73 20.46 3.53
N ALA A 218 3.88 21.47 3.68
CA ALA A 218 4.20 22.70 4.41
C ALA A 218 3.03 23.15 5.29
N ALA A 219 3.36 23.82 6.40
CA ALA A 219 2.39 24.46 7.26
C ALA A 219 1.82 25.73 6.60
N GLY A 220 0.51 25.96 6.75
CA GLY A 220 -0.19 27.14 6.26
C GLY A 220 -0.53 27.10 4.77
N SER A 221 -0.74 28.29 4.19
CA SER A 221 -1.00 28.49 2.76
C SER A 221 0.18 28.04 1.87
N PRO A 222 -0.05 27.71 0.59
CA PRO A 222 1.00 27.28 -0.30
C PRO A 222 2.14 28.31 -0.34
N PRO A 223 3.41 27.90 -0.12
CA PRO A 223 4.55 28.79 -0.30
C PRO A 223 4.53 29.42 -1.68
N GLN A 224 4.82 30.73 -1.79
CA GLN A 224 4.84 31.41 -3.09
C GLN A 224 5.83 30.78 -4.08
N THR A 225 6.88 30.15 -3.56
CA THR A 225 7.86 29.38 -4.34
C THR A 225 7.28 28.16 -5.04
N LEU A 226 6.17 27.60 -4.54
CA LEU A 226 5.43 26.55 -5.25
C LEU A 226 4.46 27.15 -6.28
N THR A 227 4.01 28.40 -6.11
CA THR A 227 3.07 29.05 -7.04
C THR A 227 3.71 29.71 -8.26
N ALA A 228 5.03 29.85 -8.29
CA ALA A 228 5.73 30.44 -9.43
C ALA A 228 5.87 29.41 -10.56
N PRO A 229 5.65 29.78 -11.83
CA PRO A 229 6.02 28.93 -12.97
C PRO A 229 7.51 28.59 -12.83
N PRO A 230 7.95 27.33 -13.05
CA PRO A 230 9.36 27.06 -13.15
C PRO A 230 9.95 27.97 -14.24
N PRO A 231 11.16 28.53 -14.04
CA PRO A 231 11.81 29.33 -15.06
C PRO A 231 11.77 28.59 -16.41
N SER A 232 11.35 29.28 -17.46
CA SER A 232 11.12 28.73 -18.81
C SER A 232 12.29 27.88 -19.36
N ALA A 233 13.49 28.07 -18.82
CA ALA A 233 14.69 27.30 -19.14
C ALA A 233 14.70 25.83 -18.65
N GLN A 234 13.79 25.39 -17.78
CA GLN A 234 13.73 23.99 -17.30
C GLN A 234 12.70 23.11 -18.04
N LEU A 235 11.83 23.71 -18.87
CA LEU A 235 10.81 22.97 -19.62
C LEU A 235 11.39 22.12 -20.78
N ALA A 236 12.56 22.50 -21.32
CA ALA A 236 13.15 21.85 -22.49
C ALA A 236 13.90 20.53 -22.18
N ALA A 237 14.14 20.21 -20.90
CA ALA A 237 14.86 19.00 -20.49
C ALA A 237 13.94 17.90 -19.92
N LEU A 238 12.63 18.14 -19.86
CA LEU A 238 11.67 17.20 -19.33
C LEU A 238 11.08 16.35 -20.45
N SER A 239 11.89 15.43 -20.97
CA SER A 239 11.35 14.26 -21.68
C SER A 239 10.65 13.37 -20.66
N ILE A 240 9.45 13.76 -20.23
CA ILE A 240 8.54 12.87 -19.49
C ILE A 240 7.87 11.99 -20.54
N GLY A 241 8.66 11.08 -21.10
CA GLY A 241 8.19 9.85 -21.71
C GLY A 241 8.28 8.78 -20.63
N GLY A 242 7.15 8.50 -19.97
CA GLY A 242 7.04 7.34 -19.11
C GLY A 242 6.19 6.30 -19.82
N GLU A 243 6.82 5.30 -20.44
CA GLU A 243 6.15 4.01 -20.57
C GLU A 243 5.97 3.47 -19.14
N ALA A 244 4.76 3.03 -18.80
CA ALA A 244 4.43 2.53 -17.47
C ALA A 244 5.25 1.25 -17.16
N PRO A 245 5.80 1.09 -15.94
CA PRO A 245 6.29 -0.21 -15.51
C PRO A 245 5.11 -1.17 -15.35
N VAL A 246 5.31 -2.41 -15.80
CA VAL A 246 4.37 -3.51 -15.57
C VAL A 246 4.55 -4.01 -14.13
N GLU A 247 3.47 -4.13 -13.38
CA GLU A 247 3.48 -4.64 -12.01
C GLU A 247 3.23 -6.16 -12.04
N LEU A 248 4.14 -6.95 -11.45
CA LEU A 248 3.93 -8.39 -11.26
C LEU A 248 3.52 -8.65 -9.81
N GLN A 249 2.28 -9.11 -9.60
CA GLN A 249 1.88 -9.72 -8.34
C GLN A 249 2.46 -11.14 -8.26
N LEU A 250 3.55 -11.32 -7.50
CA LEU A 250 4.25 -12.59 -7.31
C LEU A 250 3.50 -13.60 -6.42
N ASP A 251 2.16 -13.60 -6.43
CA ASP A 251 1.34 -14.60 -5.72
C ASP A 251 1.33 -15.97 -6.43
N TYR A 252 1.91 -16.04 -7.62
CA TYR A 252 2.09 -17.28 -8.38
C TYR A 252 3.48 -17.87 -8.13
N ALA A 253 3.53 -19.14 -7.74
CA ALA A 253 4.79 -19.91 -7.69
C ALA A 253 5.44 -20.09 -9.08
N SER A 254 4.80 -19.62 -10.15
CA SER A 254 5.22 -19.85 -11.53
C SER A 254 4.68 -18.82 -12.54
N TRP A 255 5.52 -18.43 -13.51
CA TRP A 255 5.19 -17.55 -14.66
C TRP A 255 5.56 -18.20 -15.99
N LEU A 256 4.93 -17.75 -17.08
CA LEU A 256 5.29 -18.09 -18.45
C LEU A 256 5.83 -16.84 -19.17
N ILE A 257 6.94 -17.00 -19.89
CA ILE A 257 7.44 -16.05 -20.88
C ILE A 257 7.13 -16.64 -22.26
N VAL A 258 6.34 -15.93 -23.05
CA VAL A 258 5.93 -16.34 -24.39
C VAL A 258 6.56 -15.38 -25.41
N PHE A 259 7.50 -15.89 -26.20
CA PHE A 259 8.12 -15.17 -27.31
C PHE A 259 7.16 -15.10 -28.50
N ALA A 260 7.18 -13.98 -29.22
CA ALA A 260 6.29 -13.75 -30.36
C ALA A 260 6.69 -14.59 -31.59
N VAL A 261 7.99 -14.90 -31.73
CA VAL A 261 8.51 -15.77 -32.80
C VAL A 261 9.10 -17.05 -32.18
N PRO A 262 8.83 -18.24 -32.77
CA PRO A 262 9.49 -19.47 -32.38
C PRO A 262 11.01 -19.34 -32.41
N LEU A 263 11.64 -19.58 -31.26
CA LEU A 263 13.09 -19.63 -31.13
C LEU A 263 13.55 -21.09 -31.26
N ALA A 264 14.70 -21.30 -31.92
CA ALA A 264 15.28 -22.63 -31.97
C ALA A 264 15.50 -23.17 -30.55
N ALA A 265 15.17 -24.44 -30.29
CA ALA A 265 15.21 -25.00 -28.93
C ALA A 265 16.56 -24.80 -28.21
N LYS A 266 17.68 -24.83 -28.96
CA LYS A 266 19.01 -24.51 -28.42
C LYS A 266 19.17 -23.05 -27.98
N ALA A 267 18.61 -22.11 -28.74
CA ALA A 267 18.60 -20.68 -28.40
C ALA A 267 17.72 -20.42 -27.16
N LEU A 268 16.54 -21.05 -27.12
CA LEU A 268 15.63 -20.92 -25.98
C LEU A 268 16.26 -21.47 -24.68
N GLY A 269 16.97 -22.60 -24.77
CA GLY A 269 17.73 -23.16 -23.64
C GLY A 269 18.87 -22.25 -23.17
N ALA A 270 19.60 -21.62 -24.10
CA ALA A 270 20.65 -20.66 -23.78
C ALA A 270 20.09 -19.40 -23.10
N ILE A 271 18.97 -18.87 -23.61
CA ILE A 271 18.25 -17.73 -23.01
C ILE A 271 17.76 -18.09 -21.60
N GLY A 272 17.16 -19.27 -21.41
CA GLY A 272 16.72 -19.75 -20.11
C GLY A 272 17.85 -19.83 -19.08
N ALA A 273 19.01 -20.38 -19.47
CA ALA A 273 20.18 -20.47 -18.59
C ALA A 273 20.75 -19.09 -18.23
N ALA A 274 20.86 -18.19 -19.21
CA ALA A 274 21.36 -16.83 -18.98
C ALA A 274 20.41 -16.00 -18.11
N LEU A 275 19.09 -16.20 -18.29
CA LEU A 275 18.06 -15.58 -17.48
C LEU A 275 18.12 -16.09 -16.03
N GLN A 276 18.25 -17.41 -15.83
CA GLN A 276 18.37 -18.01 -14.50
C GLN A 276 19.59 -17.48 -13.74
N GLU A 277 20.74 -17.34 -14.42
CA GLU A 277 21.97 -16.79 -13.83
C GLU A 277 21.81 -15.34 -13.36
N LYS A 278 21.08 -14.51 -14.12
CA LYS A 278 20.81 -13.11 -13.74
C LYS A 278 19.87 -13.01 -12.54
N LEU A 279 18.95 -13.95 -12.40
CA LEU A 279 17.86 -13.89 -11.42
C LEU A 279 18.13 -14.68 -10.12
N LYS A 280 19.12 -15.57 -10.09
CA LYS A 280 19.41 -16.43 -8.91
C LYS A 280 19.80 -15.69 -7.62
N ASN A 281 20.29 -14.45 -7.75
CA ASN A 281 20.62 -13.61 -6.59
C ASN A 281 19.38 -12.86 -6.04
N THR A 282 18.33 -12.77 -6.86
CA THR A 282 17.06 -12.12 -6.53
C THR A 282 16.09 -13.10 -5.88
N PHE A 283 15.95 -14.31 -6.46
CA PHE A 283 14.96 -15.30 -6.01
C PHE A 283 15.60 -16.53 -5.39
N ARG A 284 14.93 -17.14 -4.41
CA ARG A 284 15.34 -18.46 -3.91
C ARG A 284 14.76 -19.55 -4.81
N LYS A 285 15.53 -20.62 -5.03
CA LYS A 285 15.12 -21.80 -5.79
C LYS A 285 14.48 -21.50 -7.16
N ILE A 286 15.01 -20.51 -7.88
CA ILE A 286 14.56 -20.22 -9.25
C ILE A 286 14.96 -21.36 -10.20
N ASN A 287 13.98 -21.82 -10.97
CA ASN A 287 14.13 -22.80 -12.04
C ASN A 287 13.48 -22.24 -13.30
N ILE A 288 14.20 -22.26 -14.43
CA ILE A 288 13.67 -21.84 -15.72
C ILE A 288 13.67 -23.05 -16.66
N ASN A 289 12.48 -23.44 -17.09
CA ASN A 289 12.26 -24.62 -17.91
C ASN A 289 11.68 -24.21 -19.27
N ILE A 290 12.06 -24.91 -20.33
CA ILE A 290 11.35 -24.80 -21.62
C ILE A 290 10.03 -25.56 -21.47
N VAL A 291 8.92 -24.92 -21.84
CA VAL A 291 7.59 -25.54 -21.84
C VAL A 291 7.03 -25.51 -23.26
N GLY A 292 6.44 -26.63 -23.69
CA GLY A 292 5.98 -26.78 -25.06
C GLY A 292 7.09 -27.23 -26.02
N THR A 293 6.67 -27.62 -27.23
CA THR A 293 7.55 -28.09 -28.32
C THR A 293 7.69 -27.06 -29.43
N ASP A 294 6.97 -25.93 -29.33
CA ASP A 294 6.91 -24.87 -30.31
C ASP A 294 8.11 -23.90 -30.24
N GLY A 295 8.93 -24.00 -29.19
CA GLY A 295 10.11 -23.16 -29.01
C GLY A 295 9.78 -21.71 -28.65
N THR A 296 8.55 -21.44 -28.17
CA THR A 296 8.12 -20.07 -27.85
C THR A 296 8.08 -19.79 -26.36
N THR A 297 8.06 -20.82 -25.50
CA THR A 297 7.65 -20.63 -24.12
C THR A 297 8.71 -21.10 -23.11
N LEU A 298 9.07 -20.20 -22.18
CA LEU A 298 9.80 -20.53 -20.95
C LEU A 298 8.85 -20.44 -19.76
N ARG A 299 9.00 -21.34 -18.80
CA ARG A 299 8.35 -21.29 -17.48
C ARG A 299 9.38 -20.97 -16.43
N ILE A 300 9.07 -20.00 -15.58
CA ILE A 300 9.88 -19.63 -14.42
C ILE A 300 9.14 -20.11 -13.19
N ASP A 301 9.74 -21.01 -12.42
CA ASP A 301 9.28 -21.42 -11.09
C ASP A 301 10.26 -20.85 -10.06
N TYR A 302 9.78 -20.30 -8.95
CA TYR A 302 10.65 -19.72 -7.92
C TYR A 302 9.99 -19.76 -6.55
N GLU A 303 10.80 -19.67 -5.49
CA GLU A 303 10.34 -19.45 -4.13
C GLU A 303 10.64 -18.01 -3.71
N ALA A 304 9.67 -17.34 -3.11
CA ALA A 304 9.89 -16.05 -2.47
C ALA A 304 11.01 -16.18 -1.43
N GLY A 305 12.05 -15.36 -1.56
CA GLY A 305 13.18 -15.37 -0.62
C GLY A 305 12.77 -14.86 0.75
N GLY A 306 13.37 -15.40 1.83
CA GLY A 306 12.98 -15.23 3.24
C GLY A 306 13.02 -13.83 3.88
N ASN A 307 12.93 -12.75 3.10
CA ASN A 307 12.54 -11.41 3.55
C ASN A 307 11.29 -10.87 2.84
N GLY A 308 10.71 -11.61 1.89
CA GLY A 308 9.43 -11.34 1.26
C GLY A 308 8.39 -12.31 1.77
N ALA A 309 7.49 -11.82 2.62
CA ALA A 309 6.24 -12.49 2.92
C ALA A 309 5.38 -12.60 1.65
N PRO A 310 4.35 -13.47 1.61
CA PRO A 310 3.28 -13.39 0.61
C PRO A 310 2.82 -11.93 0.45
N GLY A 311 2.71 -11.43 -0.78
CA GLY A 311 2.42 -10.02 -1.06
C GLY A 311 3.64 -9.11 -1.31
N THR A 312 4.86 -9.63 -1.52
CA THR A 312 5.94 -8.79 -2.07
C THR A 312 5.74 -8.51 -3.56
N VAL A 313 5.63 -7.22 -3.89
CA VAL A 313 5.50 -6.68 -5.25
C VAL A 313 6.88 -6.63 -5.91
N GLU A 314 6.99 -7.07 -7.16
CA GLU A 314 8.16 -6.83 -7.99
C GLU A 314 7.78 -5.97 -9.19
N TYR A 315 8.55 -4.92 -9.40
CA TYR A 315 8.40 -4.01 -10.55
C TYR A 315 9.05 -4.67 -11.76
N LEU A 316 8.49 -4.59 -12.97
CA LEU A 316 9.24 -4.84 -14.21
C LEU A 316 9.72 -3.49 -14.76
N GLY A 317 11.01 -3.19 -14.60
CA GLY A 317 11.60 -1.94 -15.07
C GLY A 317 12.93 -1.57 -14.41
N THR A 318 13.54 -0.48 -14.88
CA THR A 318 14.83 0.00 -14.37
C THR A 318 14.73 0.50 -12.93
N PRO A 319 15.77 0.30 -12.10
CA PRO A 319 15.82 0.88 -10.76
C PRO A 319 15.79 2.41 -10.82
N LEU A 320 15.05 3.01 -9.89
CA LEU A 320 15.42 4.33 -9.40
C LEU A 320 16.64 4.15 -8.49
N ALA A 321 17.84 4.48 -8.99
CA ALA A 321 18.93 4.84 -8.09
C ALA A 321 18.60 6.25 -7.53
N ALA A 322 18.74 6.50 -6.24
CA ALA A 322 20.06 6.49 -5.61
C ALA A 322 20.15 5.57 -4.37
N GLY A 323 21.07 4.60 -4.42
CA GLY A 323 21.74 4.08 -3.23
C GLY A 323 21.67 2.56 -2.98
N GLY A 324 20.73 1.83 -3.57
CA GLY A 324 20.68 0.37 -3.53
C GLY A 324 20.62 -0.16 -4.95
N GLY A 325 21.49 -1.11 -5.30
CA GLY A 325 21.48 -1.70 -6.65
C GLY A 325 20.10 -2.29 -7.00
N PRO A 326 19.67 -2.21 -8.27
CA PRO A 326 18.44 -2.88 -8.72
C PRO A 326 18.46 -4.34 -8.33
N ILE A 327 17.36 -4.78 -7.71
CA ILE A 327 16.87 -6.12 -7.99
C ILE A 327 16.57 -6.15 -9.50
N ALA A 328 17.29 -6.97 -10.26
CA ALA A 328 17.06 -7.12 -11.70
C ALA A 328 15.76 -7.89 -11.90
N THR A 329 14.78 -7.21 -12.46
CA THR A 329 13.43 -7.69 -12.77
C THR A 329 13.49 -8.70 -13.93
N ILE A 330 12.50 -9.60 -14.09
CA ILE A 330 12.48 -10.59 -15.20
C ILE A 330 12.61 -9.89 -16.58
N ASP A 331 11.84 -8.82 -16.79
CA ASP A 331 11.87 -8.03 -18.03
C ASP A 331 13.20 -7.29 -18.21
N GLY A 332 13.75 -6.72 -17.13
CA GLY A 332 15.07 -6.09 -17.17
C GLY A 332 16.18 -7.07 -17.54
N ALA A 333 16.08 -8.31 -17.05
CA ALA A 333 16.99 -9.37 -17.43
C ALA A 333 16.83 -9.76 -18.91
N LEU A 334 15.60 -9.91 -19.43
CA LEU A 334 15.33 -10.17 -20.85
C LEU A 334 15.82 -9.04 -21.77
N LYS A 335 15.60 -7.77 -21.39
CA LYS A 335 16.16 -6.61 -22.10
C LYS A 335 17.68 -6.66 -22.15
N GLY A 336 18.34 -6.94 -21.04
CA GLY A 336 19.81 -7.12 -21.02
C GLY A 336 20.30 -8.29 -21.88
N LEU A 337 19.51 -9.36 -22.02
CA LEU A 337 19.83 -10.46 -22.94
C LEU A 337 19.65 -10.04 -24.41
N LYS A 338 18.63 -9.24 -24.73
CA LYS A 338 18.44 -8.63 -26.05
C LYS A 338 19.56 -7.67 -26.41
N ASP A 339 19.94 -6.78 -25.49
CA ASP A 339 21.03 -5.81 -25.68
C ASP A 339 22.39 -6.51 -25.91
N SER A 340 22.59 -7.65 -25.24
CA SER A 340 23.78 -8.50 -25.44
C SER A 340 23.68 -9.46 -26.62
N LYS A 341 22.66 -9.29 -27.49
CA LYS A 341 22.43 -10.07 -28.72
C LYS A 341 22.20 -11.57 -28.49
N GLN A 342 21.73 -11.95 -27.30
CA GLN A 342 21.32 -13.32 -26.98
C GLN A 342 19.86 -13.60 -27.35
N ILE A 343 19.04 -12.54 -27.47
CA ILE A 343 17.68 -12.58 -28.02
C ILE A 343 17.69 -11.78 -29.34
N PRO A 344 17.02 -12.23 -30.42
CA PRO A 344 16.94 -11.47 -31.67
C PRO A 344 16.36 -10.06 -31.49
N ASP A 345 16.86 -9.09 -32.26
CA ASP A 345 16.47 -7.68 -32.13
C ASP A 345 14.99 -7.42 -32.45
N ASN A 346 14.40 -8.22 -33.33
CA ASN A 346 12.99 -8.14 -33.72
C ASN A 346 12.05 -8.92 -32.81
N GLU A 347 12.57 -9.63 -31.80
CA GLU A 347 11.76 -10.44 -30.90
C GLU A 347 11.04 -9.58 -29.85
N THR A 348 9.84 -10.01 -29.48
CA THR A 348 9.08 -9.48 -28.35
C THR A 348 8.60 -10.63 -27.46
N TRP A 349 8.25 -10.33 -26.21
CA TRP A 349 7.79 -11.34 -25.26
C TRP A 349 6.61 -10.85 -24.44
N ASN A 350 5.77 -11.79 -24.02
CA ASN A 350 4.71 -11.59 -23.06
C ASN A 350 4.99 -12.40 -21.79
N ILE A 351 4.82 -11.78 -20.62
CA ILE A 351 4.97 -12.46 -19.32
C ILE A 351 3.56 -12.64 -18.74
N VAL A 352 3.13 -13.87 -18.50
CA VAL A 352 1.79 -14.19 -18.01
C VAL A 352 1.82 -15.19 -16.84
N PRO A 353 0.85 -15.15 -15.91
CA PRO A 353 0.77 -16.11 -14.81
C PRO A 353 0.65 -17.56 -15.34
N SER A 354 1.35 -18.51 -14.72
CA SER A 354 1.12 -19.92 -15.00
C SER A 354 -0.14 -20.37 -14.25
N THR A 355 -1.22 -20.69 -14.97
CA THR A 355 -2.53 -21.05 -14.38
C THR A 355 -2.59 -22.45 -13.75
N ASN A 356 -1.45 -23.07 -13.42
CA ASN A 356 -1.43 -24.44 -12.91
C ASN A 356 -0.68 -24.56 -11.56
N PRO A 357 -1.34 -24.24 -10.44
CA PRO A 357 -0.81 -24.52 -9.12
C PRO A 357 -1.17 -25.97 -8.77
N TYR A 358 -0.18 -26.86 -8.74
CA TYR A 358 -0.27 -28.27 -8.26
C TYR A 358 -0.92 -29.30 -9.19
N SER A 359 -0.08 -30.03 -9.93
CA SER A 359 -0.26 -31.48 -10.14
C SER A 359 1.10 -32.15 -10.35
N VAL A 360 1.87 -32.24 -9.25
CA VAL A 360 2.93 -33.25 -9.17
C VAL A 360 2.28 -34.50 -8.60
N THR A 361 1.79 -35.39 -9.45
CA THR A 361 1.60 -36.78 -9.05
C THR A 361 2.99 -37.37 -8.86
N SER A 362 3.33 -37.65 -7.59
CA SER A 362 4.52 -38.44 -7.24
C SER A 362 4.48 -39.77 -8.01
N PRO A 363 5.57 -40.18 -8.69
CA PRO A 363 5.65 -41.53 -9.18
C PRO A 363 5.68 -42.51 -7.99
N ASP A 364 4.89 -43.55 -8.15
CA ASP A 364 4.70 -44.69 -7.27
C ASP A 364 6.06 -45.28 -6.82
N SER A 365 6.31 -45.30 -5.51
CA SER A 365 7.53 -45.87 -4.90
C SER A 365 7.25 -47.22 -4.24
N SER A 366 6.40 -48.06 -4.86
CA SER A 366 6.23 -49.44 -4.45
C SER A 366 6.98 -50.39 -5.39
N THR A 367 7.83 -51.22 -4.78
CA THR A 367 8.67 -52.30 -5.37
C THR A 367 10.09 -51.93 -5.82
N PHE A 368 10.97 -51.68 -4.85
CA PHE A 368 12.37 -52.10 -4.99
C PHE A 368 12.86 -52.77 -3.71
N SER A 369 13.04 -54.08 -3.76
CA SER A 369 13.66 -54.88 -2.70
C SER A 369 15.19 -54.80 -2.84
N PRO A 370 15.95 -54.41 -1.79
CA PRO A 370 17.40 -54.50 -1.85
C PRO A 370 17.88 -55.94 -1.54
N PRO A 371 18.94 -56.43 -2.20
CA PRO A 371 19.55 -57.69 -1.83
C PRO A 371 20.44 -57.55 -0.59
N ALA A 372 20.54 -58.67 0.13
CA ALA A 372 21.20 -58.85 1.40
C ALA A 372 22.74 -58.93 1.31
N ASN A 373 23.37 -58.68 2.47
CA ASN A 373 24.77 -58.91 2.86
C ASN A 373 25.78 -57.84 2.41
N ALA A 374 26.78 -57.41 3.19
CA ALA A 374 27.12 -57.58 4.60
C ALA A 374 28.30 -56.64 4.90
N GLN A 375 28.49 -56.33 6.19
CA GLN A 375 29.74 -56.10 6.92
C GLN A 375 29.88 -54.77 7.67
N ALA A 376 30.57 -54.91 8.79
CA ALA A 376 30.37 -54.21 10.05
C ALA A 376 31.30 -53.01 10.26
N ALA A 377 30.79 -52.05 11.05
CA ALA A 377 31.38 -51.27 12.16
C ALA A 377 32.93 -51.20 12.31
N PRO A 378 33.53 -50.08 12.81
CA PRO A 378 33.19 -49.58 14.16
C PRO A 378 33.27 -48.06 14.47
N ASN A 379 32.39 -47.67 15.40
CA ASN A 379 32.54 -46.75 16.56
C ASN A 379 33.69 -45.74 16.64
N LEU A 380 33.35 -44.46 16.82
CA LEU A 380 33.96 -43.47 17.76
C LEU A 380 32.87 -42.41 18.09
N LYS A 381 32.24 -42.36 19.29
CA LYS A 381 32.61 -41.75 20.60
C LYS A 381 32.92 -40.23 20.62
N GLY A 382 32.14 -39.51 21.45
CA GLY A 382 32.43 -38.20 22.08
C GLY A 382 31.61 -37.03 21.50
N GLY A 383 30.92 -36.14 22.22
CA GLY A 383 30.85 -35.79 23.64
C GLY A 383 30.87 -34.26 23.81
N TYR A 384 30.11 -33.71 24.79
CA TYR A 384 30.02 -32.32 25.31
C TYR A 384 29.03 -31.34 24.62
N LEU A 385 27.96 -30.82 25.29
CA LEU A 385 27.89 -29.81 26.41
C LEU A 385 28.54 -28.47 26.01
N GLY A 386 28.00 -27.27 26.26
CA GLY A 386 26.89 -26.79 27.08
C GLY A 386 26.93 -25.26 27.08
N TYR A 387 25.84 -24.62 27.49
CA TYR A 387 25.62 -23.17 27.61
C TYR A 387 26.54 -22.48 28.62
N GLN A 388 26.92 -21.22 28.36
CA GLN A 388 27.02 -20.17 29.39
C GLN A 388 26.77 -18.75 28.85
N GLN A 389 26.01 -17.99 29.64
CA GLN A 389 25.74 -16.55 29.57
C GLN A 389 26.93 -15.73 30.07
N GLN A 390 27.04 -14.47 29.64
CA GLN A 390 27.65 -13.41 30.45
C GLN A 390 27.03 -12.03 30.17
N GLN A 391 26.71 -11.33 31.27
CA GLN A 391 26.26 -9.94 31.37
C GLN A 391 27.46 -9.01 31.64
N HIS A 392 27.38 -7.75 31.22
CA HIS A 392 28.12 -6.62 31.79
C HIS A 392 27.15 -5.43 31.91
N GLN A 393 26.70 -5.07 33.12
CA GLN A 393 27.26 -4.12 34.09
C GLN A 393 27.41 -2.66 33.59
N GLN A 394 26.57 -1.79 34.14
CA GLN A 394 26.67 -0.33 34.16
C GLN A 394 27.13 0.15 35.55
N GLN A 395 28.01 1.14 35.57
CA GLN A 395 28.29 2.11 36.64
C GLN A 395 28.45 3.46 35.91
N GLY A 396 28.02 4.65 36.34
CA GLY A 396 27.51 5.15 37.62
C GLY A 396 28.24 6.48 37.95
N LEU A 397 27.46 7.52 38.31
CA LEU A 397 27.82 8.74 39.09
C LEU A 397 28.44 9.94 38.32
N ALA A 398 28.22 11.24 38.64
CA ALA A 398 27.30 11.99 39.50
C ALA A 398 27.55 13.54 39.35
N LYS A 399 26.50 14.36 39.59
CA LYS A 399 26.41 15.74 40.20
C LYS A 399 27.27 16.92 39.64
N SER A 400 26.69 18.00 39.07
CA SER A 400 26.07 19.24 39.68
C SER A 400 27.09 20.38 39.99
N PRO A 401 26.71 21.67 40.25
CA PRO A 401 26.09 22.70 39.38
C PRO A 401 26.89 24.04 39.37
N PHE A 402 26.52 25.03 38.53
CA PHE A 402 26.93 26.44 38.70
C PHE A 402 25.86 27.43 38.22
N SER A 403 25.92 28.64 38.79
CA SER A 403 24.85 29.61 39.04
C SER A 403 25.01 30.96 38.29
N GLN A 404 23.90 31.73 38.18
CA GLN A 404 23.75 33.21 38.04
C GLN A 404 24.41 33.87 36.80
N GLY A 405 23.88 34.88 36.11
CA GLY A 405 22.78 35.85 36.30
C GLY A 405 23.27 37.18 35.70
N TYR A 406 22.45 37.96 34.96
CA TYR A 406 22.60 39.42 34.74
C TYR A 406 21.37 39.99 34.02
N SER A 407 21.26 41.32 34.04
CA SER A 407 20.08 42.15 34.24
C SER A 407 19.65 43.00 33.03
N ASN A 408 18.38 43.45 33.08
CA ASN A 408 17.75 44.69 32.60
C ASN A 408 18.42 45.58 31.53
N GLY A 409 17.59 46.02 30.57
CA GLY A 409 17.78 47.25 29.79
C GLY A 409 16.48 47.69 29.10
N VAL A 410 15.85 48.75 29.64
CA VAL A 410 14.73 49.53 29.08
C VAL A 410 15.29 50.74 28.33
N THR A 411 14.70 51.11 27.19
CA THR A 411 14.49 52.47 26.61
C THR A 411 14.25 52.31 25.10
N ALA A 412 13.36 53.04 24.41
CA ALA A 412 12.45 54.14 24.71
C ALA A 412 11.22 54.02 23.81
#